data_AF-A0A7S2T645-F1
#
_entry.id   AF-A0A7S2T645-F1
#
_cell.length_a   1.000
_cell.length_b   1.000
_cell.length_c   1.000
_cell.angle_alpha   90.00
_cell.angle_beta   90.00
_cell.angle_gamma   90.00
#
_symmetry.space_group_name_H-M   'P 1'
#
loop_
_entity.id
_entity.type
_entity.pdbx_description
1 polymer ?
#
loop_
_entity_poly.entity_id
_entity_poly.type
_entity_poly.pdbx_seq_one_letter_code
_entity_poly.pdbx_strand_id
1 'polypeptide(L)'
;FFYFAIGRRRELPHPPQGLLLAPLKACDALYNADDVKGKVVIIERGMCPFTEKARNAQTAGAKAVLIYNNKEKGFYYMAGKKTDPGDDITIPSYSISLRYGQQVINAFEDGESLQVLFQGGASDVPTYETLAEYSSVGPTFDERIKPEILAPGNLVSAGVPLLSRKSCYVKEQSGTSMAVPVVSGAAVLIRQYFTEGRHKVDGVSQFTHPSGALIKAVLLNGAKPLDGYSEAGYPMNEVPSFEQGFGRVLLKRSLPLDSSFKLFVQDAVAISTG
;
A
#
# COMPACT_ATOMS: atom_id res chain seq x y z
N PHE A 1 6.44 0.62 -10.38
CA PHE A 1 5.10 1.25 -10.34
C PHE A 1 5.23 2.66 -10.87
N PHE A 2 4.31 3.10 -11.74
CA PHE A 2 4.35 4.40 -12.41
C PHE A 2 3.62 5.45 -11.60
N TYR A 3 4.26 6.60 -11.42
CA TYR A 3 3.55 7.81 -11.06
C TYR A 3 2.65 8.21 -12.24
N PHE A 4 1.34 8.24 -12.01
CA PHE A 4 0.42 8.98 -12.88
C PHE A 4 0.65 10.47 -12.59
N ALA A 5 1.41 11.14 -13.43
CA ALA A 5 1.46 12.59 -13.45
C ALA A 5 0.35 13.09 -14.38
N ILE A 6 -0.79 13.50 -13.82
CA ILE A 6 -1.72 14.39 -14.55
C ILE A 6 -1.03 15.77 -14.57
N GLY A 7 -0.18 15.97 -15.56
CA GLY A 7 0.52 17.24 -15.75
C GLY A 7 -0.39 18.23 -16.46
N ARG A 8 -0.76 19.33 -15.80
CA ARG A 8 -1.28 20.52 -16.50
C ARG A 8 -0.15 21.14 -17.31
N ARG A 9 -0.02 20.80 -18.59
CA ARG A 9 0.69 21.67 -19.55
C ARG A 9 -0.30 22.56 -20.27
N ARG A 10 -0.08 23.87 -20.17
CA ARG A 10 -0.64 24.83 -21.12
C ARG A 10 -0.02 24.57 -22.49
N GLU A 11 -0.90 24.44 -23.48
CA GLU A 11 -0.68 24.48 -24.92
C GLU A 11 0.04 23.27 -25.54
N LEU A 12 -0.77 22.39 -26.16
CA LEU A 12 -0.36 21.52 -27.26
C LEU A 12 -1.27 21.77 -28.48
N PRO A 13 -0.74 21.70 -29.71
CA PRO A 13 -1.45 22.07 -30.95
C PRO A 13 -2.43 21.00 -31.47
N HIS A 14 -2.77 19.97 -30.68
CA HIS A 14 -3.64 18.86 -31.11
C HIS A 14 -4.66 18.48 -30.02
N PRO A 15 -5.87 18.03 -30.39
CA PRO A 15 -6.96 17.73 -29.45
C PRO A 15 -6.65 16.52 -28.53
N PRO A 16 -7.32 16.41 -27.36
CA PRO A 16 -7.06 15.39 -26.33
C PRO A 16 -7.16 13.95 -26.85
N GLN A 17 -6.23 13.07 -26.45
CA GLN A 17 -6.09 11.70 -26.96
C GLN A 17 -6.54 10.58 -26.00
N GLY A 18 -7.39 10.87 -25.00
CA GLY A 18 -8.11 9.84 -24.24
C GLY A 18 -9.45 9.49 -24.89
N LEU A 19 -10.00 8.29 -24.63
CA LEU A 19 -11.42 8.02 -24.90
C LEU A 19 -11.97 6.94 -23.95
N LEU A 20 -13.17 7.18 -23.43
CA LEU A 20 -14.01 6.19 -22.73
C LEU A 20 -14.54 5.12 -23.72
N LEU A 21 -14.45 3.84 -23.34
CA LEU A 21 -14.95 2.74 -24.17
C LEU A 21 -16.47 2.59 -24.14
N ALA A 22 -17.04 2.16 -25.28
CA ALA A 22 -18.42 1.72 -25.39
C ALA A 22 -18.50 0.34 -26.08
N PRO A 23 -18.89 -0.75 -25.40
CA PRO A 23 -19.28 -0.82 -23.98
C PRO A 23 -18.09 -0.76 -23.03
N LEU A 24 -18.30 -0.18 -21.85
CA LEU A 24 -17.27 0.05 -20.82
C LEU A 24 -16.59 -1.23 -20.31
N LYS A 25 -17.26 -2.38 -20.48
CA LYS A 25 -16.78 -3.70 -20.06
C LYS A 25 -16.00 -4.43 -21.16
N ALA A 26 -16.07 -4.00 -22.42
CA ALA A 26 -15.34 -4.61 -23.56
C ALA A 26 -15.48 -6.14 -23.69
N CYS A 27 -16.62 -6.72 -23.31
CA CYS A 27 -16.90 -8.15 -23.49
C CYS A 27 -17.39 -8.48 -24.90
N ASP A 28 -17.98 -7.48 -25.56
CA ASP A 28 -18.39 -7.56 -26.95
C ASP A 28 -17.53 -6.63 -27.80
N ALA A 29 -17.73 -6.69 -29.12
CA ALA A 29 -17.10 -5.76 -30.04
C ALA A 29 -17.40 -4.30 -29.65
N LEU A 30 -16.37 -3.45 -29.72
CA LEU A 30 -16.48 -2.05 -29.35
C LEU A 30 -17.27 -1.29 -30.43
N TYR A 31 -18.33 -0.60 -30.02
CA TYR A 31 -19.19 0.17 -30.92
C TYR A 31 -18.50 1.44 -31.42
N ASN A 32 -17.52 1.94 -30.68
CA ASN A 32 -16.72 3.12 -31.00
C ASN A 32 -15.29 2.77 -31.46
N ALA A 33 -15.14 1.71 -32.26
CA ALA A 33 -13.83 1.22 -32.69
C ALA A 33 -12.98 2.27 -33.43
N ASP A 34 -13.59 3.07 -34.31
CA ASP A 34 -12.89 4.16 -35.03
C ASP A 34 -12.30 5.20 -34.08
N ASP A 35 -13.01 5.40 -32.99
CA ASP A 35 -12.79 6.38 -31.95
C ASP A 35 -11.68 5.94 -30.97
N VAL A 36 -11.50 4.63 -30.84
CA VAL A 36 -10.50 3.92 -30.02
C VAL A 36 -9.15 3.78 -30.74
N LYS A 37 -9.17 3.74 -32.07
CA LYS A 37 -7.99 3.47 -32.88
C LYS A 37 -6.84 4.43 -32.57
N GLY A 38 -5.69 3.86 -32.20
CA GLY A 38 -4.47 4.61 -31.88
C GLY A 38 -4.39 5.18 -30.47
N LYS A 39 -5.43 4.99 -29.63
CA LYS A 39 -5.51 5.57 -28.27
C LYS A 39 -5.27 4.53 -27.17
N VAL A 40 -5.06 5.02 -25.94
CA VAL A 40 -5.12 4.20 -24.73
C VAL A 40 -6.56 4.15 -24.26
N VAL A 41 -7.05 2.96 -23.96
CA VAL A 41 -8.45 2.76 -23.57
C VAL A 41 -8.57 2.35 -22.11
N ILE A 42 -9.64 2.82 -21.47
CA ILE A 42 -9.98 2.47 -20.09
C ILE A 42 -11.18 1.52 -20.05
N ILE A 43 -11.01 0.37 -19.39
CA ILE A 43 -11.99 -0.73 -19.33
C ILE A 43 -12.36 -0.98 -17.87
N GLU A 44 -13.63 -1.15 -17.57
CA GLU A 44 -14.05 -1.59 -16.24
C GLU A 44 -13.89 -3.11 -16.06
N ARG A 45 -13.36 -3.53 -14.91
CA ARG A 45 -13.30 -4.93 -14.51
C ARG A 45 -14.72 -5.55 -14.38
N GLY A 46 -14.81 -6.83 -14.75
CA GLY A 46 -15.99 -7.68 -14.55
C GLY A 46 -16.59 -8.24 -15.84
N MET A 47 -17.61 -9.09 -15.69
CA MET A 47 -18.38 -9.79 -16.74
C MET A 47 -17.61 -10.82 -17.58
N CYS A 48 -16.47 -10.44 -18.17
CA CYS A 48 -15.63 -11.31 -19.01
C CYS A 48 -14.17 -11.33 -18.52
N PRO A 49 -13.37 -12.34 -18.95
CA PRO A 49 -11.94 -12.43 -18.64
C PRO A 49 -11.12 -11.22 -19.12
N PHE A 50 -9.97 -10.99 -18.49
CA PHE A 50 -9.07 -9.88 -18.86
C PHE A 50 -8.47 -10.04 -20.26
N THR A 51 -8.19 -11.28 -20.66
CA THR A 51 -7.69 -11.63 -21.99
C THR A 51 -8.68 -11.21 -23.08
N GLU A 52 -9.95 -11.50 -22.90
CA GLU A 52 -11.03 -11.12 -23.82
C GLU A 52 -11.16 -9.60 -23.95
N LYS A 53 -11.16 -8.88 -22.83
CA LYS A 53 -11.18 -7.41 -22.79
C LYS A 53 -10.04 -6.79 -23.61
N ALA A 54 -8.82 -7.25 -23.36
CA ALA A 54 -7.64 -6.73 -24.03
C ALA A 54 -7.62 -7.10 -25.53
N ARG A 55 -8.06 -8.31 -25.90
CA ARG A 55 -8.18 -8.75 -27.29
C ARG A 55 -9.20 -7.93 -28.07
N ASN A 56 -10.36 -7.62 -27.47
CA ASN A 56 -11.39 -6.78 -28.10
C ASN A 56 -10.88 -5.36 -28.34
N ALA A 57 -10.19 -4.77 -27.35
CA ALA A 57 -9.55 -3.47 -27.50
C ALA A 57 -8.43 -3.47 -28.58
N GLN A 58 -7.60 -4.50 -28.60
CA GLN A 58 -6.57 -4.69 -29.63
C GLN A 58 -7.19 -4.77 -31.03
N THR A 59 -8.27 -5.53 -31.18
CA THR A 59 -8.99 -5.70 -32.45
C THR A 59 -9.57 -4.39 -32.95
N ALA A 60 -10.02 -3.51 -32.04
CA ALA A 60 -10.45 -2.15 -32.34
C ALA A 60 -9.29 -1.17 -32.63
N GLY A 61 -8.04 -1.62 -32.56
CA GLY A 61 -6.86 -0.81 -32.84
C GLY A 61 -6.39 0.07 -31.69
N ALA A 62 -6.77 -0.23 -30.45
CA ALA A 62 -6.20 0.43 -29.27
C ALA A 62 -4.68 0.21 -29.21
N LYS A 63 -3.94 1.18 -28.65
CA LYS A 63 -2.49 1.05 -28.43
C LYS A 63 -2.12 0.48 -27.07
N ALA A 64 -3.00 0.58 -26.09
CA ALA A 64 -2.84 0.00 -24.75
C ALA A 64 -4.19 -0.02 -24.03
N VAL A 65 -4.31 -0.85 -23.00
CA VAL A 65 -5.50 -0.92 -22.13
C VAL A 65 -5.15 -0.68 -20.66
N LEU A 66 -5.99 0.10 -19.99
CA LEU A 66 -6.03 0.26 -18.55
C LEU A 66 -7.34 -0.36 -18.05
N ILE A 67 -7.25 -1.47 -17.32
CA ILE A 67 -8.42 -2.10 -16.73
C ILE A 67 -8.53 -1.62 -15.29
N TYR A 68 -9.58 -0.89 -14.94
CA TYR A 68 -9.77 -0.39 -13.58
C TYR A 68 -10.62 -1.34 -12.74
N ASN A 69 -10.29 -1.43 -11.46
CA ASN A 69 -10.98 -2.30 -10.52
C ASN A 69 -12.44 -1.84 -10.33
N ASN A 70 -13.34 -2.76 -9.97
CA ASN A 70 -14.76 -2.47 -9.72
C ASN A 70 -15.11 -2.50 -8.22
N LYS A 71 -14.08 -2.43 -7.37
CA LYS A 71 -14.15 -2.35 -5.91
C LYS A 71 -13.09 -1.35 -5.45
N GLU A 72 -13.34 -0.66 -4.33
CA GLU A 72 -12.37 0.24 -3.69
C GLU A 72 -11.24 -0.54 -3.03
N LYS A 73 -10.47 -1.23 -3.87
CA LYS A 73 -9.29 -2.03 -3.58
C LYS A 73 -8.28 -1.75 -4.67
N GLY A 74 -7.01 -1.94 -4.33
CA GLY A 74 -5.86 -1.56 -5.14
C GLY A 74 -5.65 -2.47 -6.33
N PHE A 75 -4.38 -2.65 -6.68
CA PHE A 75 -4.00 -3.44 -7.84
C PHE A 75 -4.44 -4.90 -7.67
N TYR A 76 -4.82 -5.50 -8.79
CA TYR A 76 -5.22 -6.89 -8.85
C TYR A 76 -4.42 -7.58 -9.95
N TYR A 77 -4.16 -8.88 -9.76
CA TYR A 77 -3.55 -9.70 -10.78
C TYR A 77 -4.52 -9.94 -11.92
N MET A 78 -4.07 -9.66 -13.14
CA MET A 78 -4.79 -10.02 -14.36
C MET A 78 -4.32 -11.41 -14.78
N ALA A 79 -5.17 -12.41 -14.57
CA ALA A 79 -4.90 -13.79 -14.98
C ALA A 79 -5.80 -14.19 -16.16
N GLY A 80 -5.21 -14.84 -17.16
CA GLY A 80 -5.94 -15.59 -18.18
C GLY A 80 -6.42 -16.94 -17.65
N LYS A 81 -7.26 -17.62 -18.42
CA LYS A 81 -7.61 -19.03 -18.16
C LYS A 81 -6.48 -19.91 -18.69
N LYS A 82 -6.32 -21.14 -18.17
CA LYS A 82 -5.33 -22.09 -18.73
C LYS A 82 -5.56 -22.35 -20.23
N THR A 83 -6.81 -22.31 -20.67
CA THR A 83 -7.22 -22.48 -22.08
C THR A 83 -7.19 -21.19 -22.89
N ASP A 84 -6.91 -20.05 -22.25
CA ASP A 84 -6.84 -18.72 -22.88
C ASP A 84 -5.72 -17.93 -22.19
N PRO A 85 -4.45 -18.25 -22.50
CA PRO A 85 -3.29 -17.61 -21.88
C PRO A 85 -3.09 -16.15 -22.31
N GLY A 86 -3.70 -15.75 -23.44
CA GLY A 86 -3.60 -14.39 -23.98
C GLY A 86 -2.35 -14.14 -24.83
N ASP A 87 -1.72 -15.17 -25.38
CA ASP A 87 -0.48 -15.07 -26.18
C ASP A 87 -0.63 -14.20 -27.45
N ASP A 88 -1.86 -14.01 -27.92
CA ASP A 88 -2.20 -13.18 -29.08
C ASP A 88 -2.34 -11.67 -28.74
N ILE A 89 -2.31 -11.32 -27.45
CA ILE A 89 -2.44 -9.94 -26.97
C ILE A 89 -1.04 -9.30 -26.95
N THR A 90 -0.82 -8.37 -27.86
CA THR A 90 0.45 -7.66 -28.06
C THR A 90 0.44 -6.24 -27.51
N ILE A 91 -0.75 -5.68 -27.26
CA ILE A 91 -0.87 -4.35 -26.66
C ILE A 91 -0.55 -4.39 -25.15
N PRO A 92 0.15 -3.37 -24.62
CA PRO A 92 0.35 -3.24 -23.19
C PRO A 92 -0.98 -3.20 -22.44
N SER A 93 -1.11 -4.04 -21.42
CA SER A 93 -2.33 -4.21 -20.63
C SER A 93 -2.01 -4.08 -19.15
N TYR A 94 -2.64 -3.13 -18.46
CA TYR A 94 -2.37 -2.86 -17.04
C TYR A 94 -3.64 -2.82 -16.21
N SER A 95 -3.56 -3.31 -14.97
CA SER A 95 -4.59 -3.09 -13.96
C SER A 95 -4.33 -1.79 -13.19
N ILE A 96 -5.41 -1.06 -12.90
CA ILE A 96 -5.41 0.12 -12.03
C ILE A 96 -6.52 0.01 -10.98
N SER A 97 -6.42 0.75 -9.88
CA SER A 97 -7.47 0.77 -8.86
C SER A 97 -8.74 1.46 -9.35
N LEU A 98 -9.87 1.24 -8.67
CA LEU A 98 -11.15 1.87 -8.98
C LEU A 98 -11.01 3.40 -9.01
N ARG A 99 -10.40 3.96 -7.96
CA ARG A 99 -10.26 5.40 -7.80
C ARG A 99 -9.31 6.04 -8.81
N TYR A 100 -8.23 5.38 -9.25
CA TYR A 100 -7.42 5.88 -10.37
C TYR A 100 -8.19 5.82 -11.69
N GLY A 101 -8.98 4.75 -11.89
CA GLY A 101 -9.90 4.67 -13.02
C GLY A 101 -10.86 5.85 -13.04
N GLN A 102 -11.50 6.16 -11.91
CA GLN A 102 -12.43 7.28 -11.81
C GLN A 102 -11.75 8.63 -12.02
N GLN A 103 -10.51 8.83 -11.56
CA GLN A 103 -9.76 10.06 -11.83
C GLN A 103 -9.49 10.26 -13.32
N VAL A 104 -9.12 9.18 -14.03
CA VAL A 104 -8.91 9.21 -15.49
C VAL A 104 -10.22 9.51 -16.22
N ILE A 105 -11.32 8.89 -15.78
CA ILE A 105 -12.66 9.12 -16.34
C ILE A 105 -13.09 10.57 -16.14
N ASN A 106 -13.04 11.07 -14.91
CA ASN A 106 -13.44 12.44 -14.58
C ASN A 106 -12.60 13.48 -15.35
N ALA A 107 -11.28 13.33 -15.37
CA ALA A 107 -10.41 14.25 -16.08
C ALA A 107 -10.70 14.25 -17.60
N PHE A 108 -11.06 13.10 -18.17
CA PHE A 108 -11.48 13.02 -19.56
C PHE A 108 -12.84 13.69 -19.81
N GLU A 109 -13.82 13.47 -18.92
CA GLU A 109 -15.14 14.12 -18.97
C GLU A 109 -15.05 15.65 -18.80
N ASP A 110 -14.07 16.12 -18.02
CA ASP A 110 -13.75 17.54 -17.84
C ASP A 110 -13.00 18.15 -19.05
N GLY A 111 -12.72 17.35 -20.09
CA GLY A 111 -12.06 17.79 -21.33
C GLY A 111 -10.55 17.92 -21.22
N GLU A 112 -9.92 17.33 -20.20
CA GLU A 112 -8.47 17.36 -20.04
C GLU A 112 -7.75 16.45 -21.05
N SER A 113 -6.59 16.91 -21.52
CA SER A 113 -5.67 16.10 -22.32
C SER A 113 -4.84 15.19 -21.43
N LEU A 114 -5.14 13.90 -21.44
CA LEU A 114 -4.40 12.89 -20.67
C LEU A 114 -3.28 12.26 -21.49
N GLN A 115 -2.11 12.13 -20.89
CA GLN A 115 -1.00 11.33 -21.41
C GLN A 115 -0.72 10.18 -20.45
N VAL A 116 -0.61 8.96 -20.99
CA VAL A 116 -0.26 7.76 -20.22
C VAL A 116 1.16 7.38 -20.60
N LEU A 117 2.06 7.42 -19.61
CA LEU A 117 3.44 6.99 -19.77
C LEU A 117 3.61 5.59 -19.15
N PHE A 118 3.96 4.61 -19.99
CA PHE A 118 4.38 3.29 -19.54
C PHE A 118 5.91 3.26 -19.49
N GLN A 119 6.50 3.16 -18.29
CA GLN A 119 7.97 3.21 -18.16
C GLN A 119 8.52 1.87 -17.63
N GLY A 120 8.59 0.82 -18.44
CA GLY A 120 9.01 -0.54 -18.03
C GLY A 120 9.93 -0.65 -16.78
N GLY A 121 9.44 -1.35 -15.76
CA GLY A 121 10.16 -1.62 -14.50
C GLY A 121 9.21 -2.24 -13.48
N ALA A 122 9.57 -3.43 -12.97
CA ALA A 122 8.96 -3.90 -11.73
C ALA A 122 9.19 -2.82 -10.68
N SER A 123 8.18 -2.50 -9.87
CA SER A 123 8.55 -1.77 -8.66
C SER A 123 9.29 -2.74 -7.78
N ASP A 124 10.57 -2.47 -7.56
CA ASP A 124 11.37 -3.14 -6.53
C ASP A 124 10.89 -2.81 -5.11
N VAL A 125 9.76 -2.07 -4.96
CA VAL A 125 9.15 -1.78 -3.68
C VAL A 125 8.72 -3.11 -3.07
N PRO A 126 9.41 -3.60 -2.04
CA PRO A 126 9.15 -4.91 -1.50
C PRO A 126 7.73 -4.95 -0.92
N THR A 127 7.08 -6.10 -0.96
CA THR A 127 5.70 -6.25 -0.47
C THR A 127 5.55 -5.83 1.01
N TYR A 128 6.62 -5.91 1.80
CA TYR A 128 6.65 -5.43 3.18
C TYR A 128 6.58 -3.90 3.34
N GLU A 129 6.71 -3.14 2.25
CA GLU A 129 6.50 -1.68 2.21
C GLU A 129 5.05 -1.33 1.83
N THR A 130 4.18 -2.31 1.59
CA THR A 130 2.76 -2.08 1.23
C THR A 130 1.87 -2.49 2.39
N LEU A 131 0.81 -1.71 2.64
CA LEU A 131 -0.18 -2.02 3.66
C LEU A 131 -0.98 -3.27 3.25
N ALA A 132 -1.18 -4.19 4.19
CA ALA A 132 -1.96 -5.40 3.92
C ALA A 132 -3.45 -5.07 3.73
N GLU A 133 -4.11 -5.75 2.79
CA GLU A 133 -5.53 -5.48 2.46
C GLU A 133 -6.53 -5.75 3.58
N TYR A 134 -6.14 -6.49 4.62
CA TYR A 134 -7.00 -6.76 5.79
C TYR A 134 -6.73 -5.79 6.94
N SER A 135 -5.74 -4.89 6.81
CA SER A 135 -5.41 -3.96 7.87
C SER A 135 -6.51 -2.91 7.98
N SER A 136 -7.13 -2.80 9.16
CA SER A 136 -8.07 -1.71 9.41
C SER A 136 -7.34 -0.38 9.39
N VAL A 137 -8.03 0.64 8.87
CA VAL A 137 -7.57 2.02 8.81
C VAL A 137 -8.46 2.88 9.70
N GLY A 138 -7.94 4.00 10.17
CA GLY A 138 -8.70 5.01 10.89
C GLY A 138 -9.49 5.95 9.97
N PRO A 139 -9.93 7.10 10.50
CA PRO A 139 -9.78 7.51 11.90
C PRO A 139 -10.59 6.64 12.88
N THR A 140 -10.36 6.81 14.17
CA THR A 140 -11.36 6.40 15.18
C THR A 140 -12.62 7.25 15.04
N PHE A 141 -13.72 6.84 15.68
CA PHE A 141 -14.98 7.59 15.64
C PHE A 141 -14.86 9.03 16.21
N ASP A 142 -13.89 9.25 17.09
CA ASP A 142 -13.54 10.56 17.66
C ASP A 142 -12.35 11.22 16.93
N GLU A 143 -12.13 10.86 15.66
CA GLU A 143 -11.19 11.49 14.72
C GLU A 143 -9.70 11.35 15.06
N ARG A 144 -9.35 10.54 16.06
CA ARG A 144 -7.95 10.28 16.40
C ARG A 144 -7.29 9.37 15.38
N ILE A 145 -5.97 9.56 15.24
CA ILE A 145 -5.14 8.75 14.36
C ILE A 145 -5.01 7.33 14.93
N LYS A 146 -5.55 6.37 14.17
CA LYS A 146 -5.31 4.94 14.29
C LYS A 146 -5.14 4.33 12.88
N PRO A 147 -4.35 3.26 12.71
CA PRO A 147 -3.45 2.67 13.71
C PRO A 147 -2.31 3.63 14.11
N GLU A 148 -1.59 3.33 15.18
CA GLU A 148 -0.45 4.16 15.60
C GLU A 148 0.87 3.73 14.95
N ILE A 149 1.03 2.43 14.71
CA ILE A 149 2.26 1.85 14.19
C ILE A 149 1.94 0.58 13.40
N LEU A 150 2.78 0.27 12.42
CA LEU A 150 2.70 -0.93 11.60
C LEU A 150 3.80 -1.92 11.97
N ALA A 151 3.54 -3.19 11.69
CA ALA A 151 4.54 -4.26 11.74
C ALA A 151 4.19 -5.34 10.70
N PRO A 152 5.16 -6.18 10.31
CA PRO A 152 4.87 -7.32 9.43
C PRO A 152 3.77 -8.21 10.02
N GLY A 153 2.69 -8.39 9.27
CA GLY A 153 1.56 -9.25 9.65
C GLY A 153 1.14 -10.22 8.57
N ASN A 154 1.71 -10.15 7.36
CA ASN A 154 1.36 -11.02 6.23
C ASN A 154 2.37 -12.15 6.09
N LEU A 155 1.90 -13.40 5.94
CA LEU A 155 2.73 -14.59 5.78
C LEU A 155 3.77 -14.75 6.90
N VAL A 156 3.37 -14.44 8.14
CA VAL A 156 4.23 -14.61 9.31
C VAL A 156 4.14 -16.06 9.75
N SER A 157 5.30 -16.69 9.84
CA SER A 157 5.43 -18.07 10.28
C SER A 157 5.54 -18.15 11.80
N ALA A 158 4.66 -18.94 12.43
CA ALA A 158 4.66 -19.12 13.88
C ALA A 158 4.49 -20.60 14.25
N GLY A 159 4.95 -20.95 15.47
CA GLY A 159 4.77 -22.28 16.03
C GLY A 159 3.30 -22.53 16.40
N VAL A 160 2.74 -23.62 15.89
CA VAL A 160 1.37 -24.06 16.18
C VAL A 160 1.42 -25.42 16.88
N PRO A 161 0.75 -25.56 18.04
CA PRO A 161 0.69 -26.85 18.73
C PRO A 161 -0.23 -27.82 18.00
N LEU A 162 0.24 -29.05 17.79
CA LEU A 162 -0.62 -30.19 17.50
C LEU A 162 -1.04 -30.82 18.83
N LEU A 163 -2.22 -30.41 19.32
CA LEU A 163 -2.82 -30.90 20.57
C LEU A 163 -2.93 -32.43 20.60
N SER A 164 -3.05 -33.07 19.44
CA SER A 164 -3.17 -34.53 19.31
C SER A 164 -1.84 -35.30 19.38
N ARG A 165 -0.68 -34.67 19.21
CA ARG A 165 0.61 -35.38 19.09
C ARG A 165 1.77 -34.83 19.95
N LYS A 166 1.52 -33.91 20.88
CA LYS A 166 2.58 -33.21 21.65
C LYS A 166 3.73 -32.72 20.76
N SER A 167 3.42 -32.32 19.53
CA SER A 167 4.39 -31.83 18.56
C SER A 167 4.04 -30.39 18.17
N CYS A 168 5.06 -29.62 17.77
CA CYS A 168 4.87 -28.30 17.20
C CYS A 168 5.20 -28.36 15.71
N TYR A 169 4.53 -27.55 14.92
CA TYR A 169 4.89 -27.30 13.53
C TYR A 169 4.85 -25.80 13.25
N VAL A 170 5.47 -25.40 12.16
CA VAL A 170 5.48 -24.01 11.73
C VAL A 170 4.35 -23.82 10.71
N LYS A 171 3.58 -22.75 10.88
CA LYS A 171 2.49 -22.39 9.97
C LYS A 171 2.55 -20.90 9.67
N GLU A 172 2.39 -20.58 8.38
CA GLU A 172 2.21 -19.21 7.93
C GLU A 172 0.77 -18.77 8.15
N GLN A 173 0.62 -17.59 8.76
CA GLN A 173 -0.67 -16.93 8.94
C GLN A 173 -0.54 -15.43 8.63
N SER A 174 -1.68 -14.83 8.30
CA SER A 174 -1.77 -13.40 8.01
C SER A 174 -2.80 -12.75 8.91
N GLY A 175 -2.49 -11.56 9.41
CA GLY A 175 -3.41 -10.77 10.22
C GLY A 175 -2.69 -9.72 11.06
N THR A 176 -3.44 -8.72 11.53
CA THR A 176 -2.94 -7.79 12.56
C THR A 176 -2.57 -8.53 13.85
N SER A 177 -3.22 -9.66 14.14
CA SER A 177 -2.84 -10.59 15.21
C SER A 177 -1.40 -11.09 15.10
N MET A 178 -0.84 -11.20 13.89
CA MET A 178 0.56 -11.58 13.67
C MET A 178 1.50 -10.37 13.76
N ALA A 179 1.02 -9.16 13.46
CA ALA A 179 1.76 -7.93 13.67
C ALA A 179 1.93 -7.57 15.16
N VAL A 180 0.91 -7.82 15.99
CA VAL A 180 0.91 -7.56 17.44
C VAL A 180 2.14 -8.14 18.16
N PRO A 181 2.50 -9.43 18.05
CA PRO A 181 3.65 -9.98 18.77
C PRO A 181 4.98 -9.36 18.31
N VAL A 182 5.10 -8.87 17.07
CA VAL A 182 6.30 -8.16 16.60
C VAL A 182 6.45 -6.82 17.34
N VAL A 183 5.37 -6.04 17.44
CA VAL A 183 5.36 -4.77 18.19
C VAL A 183 5.57 -5.01 19.69
N SER A 184 4.92 -6.02 20.26
CA SER A 184 5.06 -6.38 21.68
C SER A 184 6.48 -6.82 22.03
N GLY A 185 7.12 -7.64 21.17
CA GLY A 185 8.52 -8.01 21.34
C GLY A 185 9.45 -6.80 21.27
N ALA A 186 9.21 -5.88 20.33
CA ALA A 186 9.96 -4.64 20.23
C ALA A 186 9.79 -3.75 21.48
N ALA A 187 8.57 -3.65 22.01
CA ALA A 187 8.27 -2.92 23.24
C ALA A 187 9.03 -3.49 24.45
N VAL A 188 9.13 -4.82 24.56
CA VAL A 188 9.90 -5.50 25.61
C VAL A 188 11.39 -5.19 25.50
N LEU A 189 11.97 -5.22 24.29
CA LEU A 189 13.38 -4.87 24.08
C LEU A 189 13.68 -3.41 24.44
N ILE A 190 12.77 -2.48 24.12
CA ILE A 190 12.87 -1.08 24.54
C ILE A 190 12.81 -0.96 26.06
N ARG A 191 11.85 -1.64 26.71
CA ARG A 191 11.76 -1.68 28.16
C ARG A 191 13.07 -2.17 28.78
N GLN A 192 13.60 -3.29 28.29
CA GLN A 192 14.87 -3.86 28.75
C GLN A 192 16.03 -2.88 28.59
N TYR A 193 16.14 -2.20 27.45
CA TYR A 193 17.18 -1.19 27.20
C TYR A 193 17.21 -0.09 28.26
N PHE A 194 16.03 0.39 28.67
CA PHE A 194 15.90 1.40 29.73
C PHE A 194 16.14 0.84 31.13
N THR A 195 15.60 -0.35 31.43
CA THR A 195 15.76 -0.98 32.74
C THR A 195 17.16 -1.52 32.97
N GLU A 196 17.98 -1.76 31.94
CA GLU A 196 19.39 -2.13 32.10
C GLU A 196 20.33 -0.93 32.10
N GLY A 197 19.78 0.29 31.96
CA GLY A 197 20.60 1.49 32.00
C GLY A 197 21.50 1.70 30.79
N ARG A 198 21.11 1.13 29.64
CA ARG A 198 21.88 1.28 28.39
C ARG A 198 21.73 2.67 27.76
N HIS A 199 20.77 3.46 28.22
CA HIS A 199 20.63 4.86 27.87
C HIS A 199 21.63 5.68 28.69
N LYS A 200 22.32 6.61 28.02
CA LYS A 200 23.19 7.58 28.69
C LYS A 200 22.47 8.92 28.70
N VAL A 201 21.61 9.12 29.69
CA VAL A 201 20.97 10.41 29.94
C VAL A 201 21.66 11.03 31.14
N ASP A 202 21.96 12.33 31.07
CA ASP A 202 22.67 13.03 32.13
C ASP A 202 21.91 12.89 33.47
N GLY A 203 22.58 12.28 34.46
CA GLY A 203 22.03 12.08 35.80
C GLY A 203 21.04 10.91 35.98
N VAL A 204 20.64 10.21 34.91
CA VAL A 204 19.76 9.03 34.98
C VAL A 204 20.45 7.85 34.31
N SER A 205 20.95 6.93 35.13
CA SER A 205 21.59 5.71 34.65
C SER A 205 20.61 4.58 34.38
N GLN A 206 19.38 4.61 34.89
CA GLN A 206 18.39 3.54 34.74
C GLN A 206 16.97 4.06 34.98
N PHE A 207 15.99 3.63 34.17
CA PHE A 207 14.57 3.77 34.52
C PHE A 207 14.10 2.46 35.15
N THR A 208 13.77 2.46 36.44
CA THR A 208 13.29 1.25 37.13
C THR A 208 11.88 0.85 36.69
N HIS A 209 11.05 1.83 36.32
CA HIS A 209 9.67 1.63 35.88
C HIS A 209 9.36 2.52 34.68
N PRO A 210 9.97 2.28 33.50
CA PRO A 210 9.70 3.08 32.32
C PRO A 210 8.20 3.01 31.99
N SER A 211 7.59 4.17 31.77
CA SER A 211 6.17 4.28 31.51
C SER A 211 5.79 3.64 30.17
N GLY A 212 4.52 3.21 30.04
CA GLY A 212 4.01 2.76 28.75
C GLY A 212 4.05 3.87 27.69
N ALA A 213 3.92 5.13 28.12
CA ALA A 213 4.04 6.30 27.25
C ALA A 213 5.47 6.48 26.71
N LEU A 214 6.50 6.32 27.55
CA LEU A 214 7.89 6.33 27.12
C LEU A 214 8.15 5.24 26.08
N ILE A 215 7.76 3.99 26.37
CA ILE A 215 7.99 2.86 25.47
C ILE A 215 7.30 3.11 24.12
N LYS A 216 6.07 3.60 24.15
CA LYS A 216 5.32 3.96 22.94
C LYS A 216 5.98 5.11 22.18
N ALA A 217 6.40 6.18 22.84
CA ALA A 217 7.06 7.31 22.19
C ALA A 217 8.33 6.87 21.44
N VAL A 218 9.12 5.98 22.05
CA VAL A 218 10.34 5.43 21.44
C VAL A 218 10.03 4.54 20.22
N LEU A 219 8.95 3.75 20.28
CA LEU A 219 8.48 2.98 19.12
C LEU A 219 8.08 3.90 17.95
N LEU A 220 7.27 4.92 18.23
CA LEU A 220 6.71 5.81 17.20
C LEU A 220 7.77 6.72 16.58
N ASN A 221 8.67 7.30 17.39
CA ASN A 221 9.70 8.22 16.90
C ASN A 221 10.73 7.55 15.98
N GLY A 222 10.98 6.25 16.16
CA GLY A 222 11.86 5.47 15.29
C GLY A 222 11.14 4.75 14.15
N ALA A 223 9.82 4.90 14.02
CA ALA A 223 9.06 4.23 12.98
C ALA A 223 9.49 4.72 11.57
N LYS A 224 9.45 3.80 10.60
CA LYS A 224 9.79 4.09 9.20
C LYS A 224 8.48 4.26 8.42
N PRO A 225 8.22 5.42 7.79
CA PRO A 225 7.16 5.54 6.79
C PRO A 225 7.31 4.46 5.73
N LEU A 226 6.18 3.91 5.28
CA LEU A 226 6.15 2.93 4.21
C LEU A 226 6.35 3.60 2.85
N ASP A 227 7.22 3.03 2.02
CA ASP A 227 7.48 3.54 0.66
C ASP A 227 6.52 2.97 -0.40
N GLY A 228 5.65 2.04 -0.01
CA GLY A 228 4.73 1.34 -0.91
C GLY A 228 3.33 1.94 -0.91
N TYR A 229 2.32 1.06 -0.92
CA TYR A 229 0.96 1.44 -1.29
C TYR A 229 -0.07 1.11 -0.20
N SER A 230 -1.17 1.86 -0.19
CA SER A 230 -2.36 1.56 0.58
C SER A 230 -3.13 0.39 -0.02
N GLU A 231 -4.14 -0.12 0.72
CA GLU A 231 -5.05 -1.14 0.16
C GLU A 231 -5.67 -0.66 -1.16
N ALA A 232 -6.00 0.62 -1.28
CA ALA A 232 -6.59 1.20 -2.48
C ALA A 232 -5.58 1.40 -3.65
N GLY A 233 -4.31 1.03 -3.47
CA GLY A 233 -3.26 1.09 -4.49
C GLY A 233 -2.62 2.46 -4.67
N TYR A 234 -2.76 3.35 -3.69
CA TYR A 234 -2.11 4.68 -3.70
C TYR A 234 -0.78 4.64 -2.97
N PRO A 235 0.21 5.46 -3.37
CA PRO A 235 1.36 5.71 -2.51
C PRO A 235 0.88 6.06 -1.10
N MET A 236 1.58 5.52 -0.09
CA MET A 236 1.21 5.78 1.30
C MET A 236 1.28 7.27 1.62
N ASN A 237 0.25 7.78 2.30
CA ASN A 237 0.19 9.18 2.76
C ASN A 237 1.35 9.49 3.72
N GLU A 238 1.75 10.76 3.83
CA GLU A 238 2.76 11.16 4.81
C GLU A 238 2.36 10.80 6.25
N VAL A 239 3.35 10.49 7.09
CA VAL A 239 3.11 10.17 8.50
C VAL A 239 2.96 11.47 9.33
N PRO A 240 2.10 11.47 10.36
CA PRO A 240 1.19 10.40 10.73
C PRO A 240 -0.08 10.37 9.85
N SER A 241 -0.55 9.17 9.47
CA SER A 241 -1.75 8.99 8.64
C SER A 241 -2.75 7.98 9.24
N PHE A 242 -3.99 7.97 8.74
CA PHE A 242 -5.01 6.98 9.15
C PHE A 242 -4.76 5.56 8.64
N GLU A 243 -3.82 5.37 7.70
CA GLU A 243 -3.47 4.06 7.17
C GLU A 243 -2.24 3.46 7.84
N GLN A 244 -1.20 4.26 8.09
CA GLN A 244 0.06 3.76 8.66
C GLN A 244 0.42 4.29 10.03
N GLY A 245 -0.37 5.20 10.61
CA GLY A 245 0.04 5.92 11.81
C GLY A 245 1.40 6.56 11.56
N PHE A 246 2.36 6.28 12.43
CA PHE A 246 3.73 6.78 12.34
C PHE A 246 4.66 5.93 11.44
N GLY A 247 4.14 4.86 10.83
CA GLY A 247 4.90 3.94 9.97
C GLY A 247 5.22 2.61 10.63
N ARG A 248 6.14 1.84 10.06
CA ARG A 248 6.54 0.50 10.52
C ARG A 248 7.59 0.55 11.63
N VAL A 249 7.45 -0.31 12.65
CA VAL A 249 8.47 -0.53 13.69
C VAL A 249 9.84 -0.76 13.08
N LEU A 250 10.84 -0.02 13.56
CA LEU A 250 12.25 -0.23 13.22
C LEU A 250 13.18 0.14 14.39
N LEU A 251 13.50 -0.84 15.24
CA LEU A 251 14.25 -0.62 16.48
C LEU A 251 15.61 0.05 16.29
N LYS A 252 16.29 -0.17 15.17
CA LYS A 252 17.58 0.49 14.86
C LYS A 252 17.47 2.03 14.80
N ARG A 253 16.28 2.56 14.48
CA ARG A 253 15.99 4.00 14.49
C ARG A 253 15.39 4.48 15.83
N SER A 254 14.90 3.56 16.66
CA SER A 254 14.32 3.86 17.98
C SER A 254 15.36 3.88 19.10
N LEU A 255 16.37 3.00 19.03
CA LEU A 255 17.39 2.84 20.07
C LEU A 255 18.80 3.01 19.47
N PRO A 256 19.70 3.78 20.10
CA PRO A 256 21.07 3.99 19.62
C PRO A 256 21.97 2.80 19.98
N LEU A 257 21.67 1.62 19.45
CA LEU A 257 22.37 0.36 19.78
C LEU A 257 23.85 0.37 19.31
N ASP A 258 24.13 1.07 18.22
CA ASP A 258 25.46 1.26 17.62
C ASP A 258 25.97 2.72 17.79
N SER A 259 25.33 3.51 18.65
CA SER A 259 25.59 4.95 18.81
C SER A 259 25.39 5.79 17.54
N SER A 260 24.57 5.32 16.58
CA SER A 260 24.27 6.03 15.33
C SER A 260 23.55 7.38 15.50
N PHE A 261 22.93 7.63 16.65
CA PHE A 261 22.27 8.90 16.97
C PHE A 261 22.24 9.14 18.49
N LYS A 262 21.94 10.37 18.90
CA LYS A 262 21.71 10.72 20.31
C LYS A 262 20.21 10.62 20.62
N LEU A 263 19.86 9.88 21.66
CA LEU A 263 18.50 9.75 22.13
C LEU A 263 18.30 10.63 23.37
N PHE A 264 17.41 11.62 23.27
CA PHE A 264 16.95 12.41 24.40
C PHE A 264 15.70 11.77 24.99
N VAL A 265 15.70 11.52 26.30
CA VAL A 265 14.62 10.83 26.98
C VAL A 265 14.23 11.59 28.23
N GLN A 266 12.94 11.85 28.36
CA GLN A 266 12.32 12.36 29.57
C GLN A 266 11.08 11.52 29.84
N ASP A 267 11.06 10.86 30.99
CA ASP A 267 9.92 10.08 31.48
C ASP A 267 9.46 10.70 32.80
N ALA A 268 8.68 11.78 32.67
CA ALA A 268 8.04 12.43 33.79
C ALA A 268 6.60 11.93 33.91
N VAL A 269 6.10 11.81 35.14
CA VAL A 269 4.68 11.51 35.39
C VAL A 269 3.83 12.56 34.68
N ALA A 270 2.84 12.11 33.91
CA ALA A 270 1.90 12.98 33.22
C ALA A 270 1.07 13.82 34.21
N ILE A 271 0.58 14.95 33.71
CA ILE A 271 -0.26 15.94 34.40
C ILE A 271 -1.28 15.26 35.33
N SER A 272 -1.18 15.53 36.63
CA SER A 272 -2.24 15.25 37.58
C SER A 272 -3.42 16.16 37.24
N THR A 273 -4.45 15.63 36.59
CA THR A 273 -5.76 16.29 36.65
C THR A 273 -6.23 16.11 38.09
N GLY A 274 -6.20 17.19 38.87
CA GLY A 274 -6.59 17.20 40.28
C GLY A 274 -7.98 16.64 40.53
#